data_AF-S9TWX9-F1
#
_entry.id   AF-S9TWX9-F1
#
_cell.length_a   1.000
_cell.length_b   1.000
_cell.length_c   1.000
_cell.angle_alpha   90.00
_cell.angle_beta   90.00
_cell.angle_gamma   90.00
#
_symmetry.space_group_name_H-M   'P 1'
#
loop_
_entity.id
_entity.type
_entity.pdbx_description
1 polymer ?
#
loop_
_entity_poly.entity_id
_entity_poly.type
_entity_poly.pdbx_seq_one_letter_code
_entity_poly.pdbx_strand_id
1 'polypeptide(L)'
;MLPLLLSFFFHLSQSLVVVNTVPTRIARAVPMQRWVSLGGWCGPTLMLAKLGMQHLYNANATHIGFPFIPSQPGEGGPAAGLLRHLPLFPQEPVRYPFEMARCTLDGIIDLTRNGFGQREDQHCLENFLPERKRRDPPPPADGEEPLYYYDIDFVHIWCLFRSRHSCFTHFDLHNDMVIAELQKRVAAWEHLFLLPAHDARAQLLAAGGRPPSGVTFVRTVIAENPLEELELLPALHDAFREKARAQNGLGARQGGAALDFRTVAVVHDQAPRTMPLCTVEASAAGVPPHPCVVWNLARDRGGDRAAASLFDQCHDGYQTILREMTKETRWKTLGASLPTLAQYVRQRRAEPFTPYRELSLIDGRVPAMRGSCKGVYSTLYDADGARPGCPHCGNTEGHPVSLYLPPEAAAGPPEPWPEAAVDLLLQQYAGAGGDEVAATEAAAVALHKSAKEVYAQLQQVLAKE
;
A
#
# COMPACT_ATOMS: atom_id res chain seq x y z
N MET A 1 -15.93 45.10 10.25
CA MET A 1 -15.58 44.14 11.31
C MET A 1 -16.27 42.80 11.00
N LEU A 2 -15.90 41.87 10.09
CA LEU A 2 -14.71 41.55 9.27
C LEU A 2 -13.40 41.92 9.96
N PRO A 3 -12.58 41.00 10.53
CA PRO A 3 -12.40 39.56 10.21
C PRO A 3 -12.34 38.63 11.45
N LEU A 4 -12.94 37.42 11.40
CA LEU A 4 -12.61 36.26 12.28
C LEU A 4 -13.32 34.95 11.85
N LEU A 5 -13.88 34.90 10.63
CA LEU A 5 -14.72 33.80 10.12
C LEU A 5 -14.10 33.03 8.93
N LEU A 6 -12.76 33.04 8.80
CA LEU A 6 -12.07 32.48 7.62
C LEU A 6 -10.95 31.46 7.91
N SER A 7 -10.89 30.87 9.11
CA SER A 7 -9.87 29.87 9.45
C SER A 7 -10.40 28.49 9.84
N PHE A 8 -11.69 28.20 9.69
CA PHE A 8 -12.28 26.94 10.19
C PHE A 8 -12.92 26.01 9.14
N PHE A 9 -12.78 26.31 7.84
CA PHE A 9 -13.43 25.56 6.76
C PHE A 9 -12.50 24.64 5.93
N PHE A 10 -11.31 24.29 6.42
CA PHE A 10 -10.29 23.59 5.60
C PHE A 10 -9.93 22.15 6.00
N HIS A 11 -10.72 21.46 6.82
CA HIS A 11 -10.39 20.07 7.18
C HIS A 11 -11.37 18.96 6.78
N LEU A 12 -12.51 19.28 6.16
CA LEU A 12 -13.41 18.27 5.59
C LEU A 12 -14.05 18.83 4.31
N SER A 13 -13.34 18.76 3.19
CA SER A 13 -13.96 18.60 1.86
C SER A 13 -12.89 18.34 0.81
N GLN A 14 -13.11 17.29 0.02
CA GLN A 14 -12.72 17.13 -1.37
C GLN A 14 -11.28 17.54 -1.73
N SER A 15 -10.44 16.53 -1.93
CA SER A 15 -9.28 16.62 -2.83
C SER A 15 -9.76 16.80 -4.28
N LEU A 16 -10.27 17.99 -4.59
CA LEU A 16 -10.41 18.48 -5.94
C LEU A 16 -9.01 18.89 -6.39
N VAL A 17 -8.38 18.02 -7.18
CA VAL A 17 -7.04 18.23 -7.75
C VAL A 17 -7.10 19.43 -8.69
N VAL A 18 -6.65 20.60 -8.22
CA VAL A 18 -6.32 21.72 -9.11
C VAL A 18 -5.01 21.37 -9.81
N VAL A 19 -5.13 20.79 -11.01
CA VAL A 19 -4.00 20.55 -11.93
C VAL A 19 -3.49 21.90 -12.43
N ASN A 20 -2.48 22.46 -11.77
CA ASN A 20 -1.71 23.55 -12.35
C ASN A 20 -0.92 22.99 -13.55
N THR A 21 -1.39 23.31 -14.75
CA THR A 21 -0.74 22.95 -16.01
C THR A 21 0.53 23.78 -16.18
N VAL A 22 1.67 23.18 -15.85
CA VAL A 22 3.00 23.71 -16.21
C VAL A 22 3.21 23.46 -17.72
N PRO A 23 3.64 24.45 -18.52
CA PRO A 23 3.83 24.27 -19.94
C PRO A 23 5.05 23.38 -20.22
N THR A 24 4.78 22.15 -20.66
CA THR A 24 5.78 21.17 -21.10
C THR A 24 6.36 21.60 -22.45
N ARG A 25 7.49 22.30 -22.44
CA ARG A 25 8.40 22.31 -23.60
C ARG A 25 8.94 20.91 -23.79
N ILE A 26 8.89 20.46 -25.04
CA ILE A 26 9.22 19.11 -25.54
C ILE A 26 10.61 18.69 -25.05
N ALA A 27 10.66 18.00 -23.91
CA ALA A 27 11.81 17.21 -23.50
C ALA A 27 11.75 15.89 -24.26
N ARG A 28 12.84 15.51 -24.93
CA ARG A 28 13.02 14.17 -25.50
C ARG A 28 12.63 13.14 -24.43
N ALA A 29 11.51 12.45 -24.64
CA ALA A 29 10.91 11.58 -23.65
C ALA A 29 11.85 10.40 -23.39
N VAL A 30 12.59 10.44 -22.28
CA VAL A 30 13.19 9.25 -21.67
C VAL A 30 12.02 8.36 -21.23
N PRO A 31 12.00 7.06 -21.50
CA PRO A 31 10.97 6.18 -20.97
C PRO A 31 11.01 6.26 -19.44
N MET A 32 10.01 6.92 -18.84
CA MET A 32 9.93 7.07 -17.39
C MET A 32 9.62 5.71 -16.77
N GLN A 33 10.45 5.28 -15.82
CA GLN A 33 10.22 4.07 -15.05
C GLN A 33 8.95 4.20 -14.20
N ARG A 34 8.21 3.10 -14.06
CA ARG A 34 6.98 3.04 -13.27
C ARG A 34 7.33 2.98 -11.79
N TRP A 35 6.79 3.88 -10.98
CA TRP A 35 6.96 3.84 -9.53
C TRP A 35 5.79 3.09 -8.88
N VAL A 36 6.11 2.14 -8.00
CA VAL A 36 5.13 1.34 -7.27
C VAL A 36 5.46 1.39 -5.79
N SER A 37 4.51 1.81 -4.96
CA SER A 37 4.69 1.72 -3.52
C SER A 37 4.41 0.30 -3.03
N LEU A 38 5.32 -0.23 -2.22
CA LEU A 38 5.12 -1.45 -1.42
C LEU A 38 4.53 -1.12 -0.04
N GLY A 39 3.82 0.01 0.06
CA GLY A 39 3.30 0.56 1.30
C GLY A 39 4.39 1.01 2.28
N GLY A 40 4.00 1.04 3.55
CA GLY A 40 4.74 1.65 4.65
C GLY A 40 3.96 2.83 5.23
N TRP A 41 4.22 3.18 6.49
CA TRP A 41 3.66 4.38 7.08
C TRP A 41 4.31 5.61 6.43
N CYS A 42 3.55 6.71 6.37
CA CYS A 42 4.03 8.03 5.97
C CYS A 42 4.39 8.21 4.49
N GLY A 43 3.59 7.61 3.61
CA GLY A 43 3.28 8.28 2.35
C GLY A 43 4.28 8.19 1.21
N PRO A 44 4.98 7.07 0.93
CA PRO A 44 5.52 6.87 -0.41
C PRO A 44 4.42 7.02 -1.47
N THR A 45 3.25 6.43 -1.26
CA THR A 45 2.07 6.59 -2.15
C THR A 45 1.62 8.04 -2.23
N LEU A 46 1.43 8.70 -1.07
CA LEU A 46 1.03 10.12 -1.02
C LEU A 46 2.07 11.03 -1.68
N MET A 47 3.35 10.71 -1.54
CA MET A 47 4.44 11.48 -2.15
C MET A 47 4.49 11.28 -3.65
N LEU A 48 4.38 10.03 -4.11
CA LEU A 48 4.28 9.72 -5.54
C LEU A 48 3.09 10.46 -6.15
N ALA A 49 1.94 10.51 -5.46
CA ALA A 49 0.78 11.29 -5.88
C ALA A 49 1.09 12.80 -5.92
N LYS A 50 1.61 13.37 -4.82
CA LYS A 50 1.95 14.80 -4.69
C LYS A 50 2.96 15.27 -5.74
N LEU A 51 3.89 14.40 -6.13
CA LEU A 51 4.91 14.69 -7.14
C LEU A 51 4.47 14.36 -8.58
N GLY A 52 3.25 13.85 -8.78
CA GLY A 52 2.75 13.44 -10.10
C GLY A 52 3.52 12.26 -10.71
N MET A 53 4.10 11.40 -9.86
CA MET A 53 4.93 10.25 -10.24
C MET A 53 4.18 8.91 -10.20
N GLN A 54 2.90 8.90 -9.78
CA GLN A 54 2.04 7.72 -9.91
C GLN A 54 1.79 7.44 -11.39
N HIS A 55 2.24 6.27 -11.86
CA HIS A 55 2.04 5.88 -13.25
C HIS A 55 0.63 5.31 -13.46
N LEU A 56 -0.07 5.81 -14.47
CA LEU A 56 -1.30 5.22 -15.00
C LEU A 56 -0.91 3.95 -15.80
N TYR A 57 -1.23 2.75 -15.32
CA TYR A 57 -1.14 1.54 -16.14
C TYR A 57 -2.46 1.39 -16.92
N ASN A 58 -2.38 1.15 -18.22
CA ASN A 58 -3.56 0.88 -19.04
C ASN A 58 -3.64 -0.63 -19.28
N ALA A 59 -4.50 -1.32 -18.53
CA ALA A 59 -4.72 -2.76 -18.67
C ALA A 59 -5.32 -3.15 -20.05
N ASN A 60 -5.91 -2.20 -20.78
CA ASN A 60 -6.46 -2.43 -22.12
C ASN A 60 -5.41 -2.33 -23.24
N ALA A 61 -4.18 -1.89 -22.95
CA ALA A 61 -3.10 -1.84 -23.95
C ALA A 61 -2.54 -3.24 -24.32
N THR A 62 -2.97 -4.29 -23.62
CA THR A 62 -2.60 -5.70 -23.88
C THR A 62 -3.60 -6.48 -24.73
N HIS A 63 -4.68 -5.87 -25.23
CA HIS A 63 -5.39 -6.43 -26.38
C HIS A 63 -4.54 -6.21 -27.65
N ILE A 64 -3.56 -7.09 -27.81
CA ILE A 64 -2.92 -7.36 -29.09
C ILE A 64 -4.05 -7.70 -30.05
N GLY A 65 -4.30 -6.80 -31.00
CA GLY A 65 -5.20 -7.04 -32.10
C GLY A 65 -4.75 -8.31 -32.80
N PHE A 66 -5.60 -9.34 -32.79
CA PHE A 66 -5.47 -10.43 -33.73
C PHE A 66 -5.50 -9.83 -35.15
N PRO A 67 -4.61 -10.27 -36.07
CA PRO A 67 -4.72 -9.85 -37.46
C PRO A 67 -6.01 -10.45 -38.01
N PHE A 68 -7.00 -9.59 -38.23
CA PHE A 68 -8.17 -9.94 -39.02
C PHE A 68 -7.66 -10.30 -40.42
N ILE A 69 -7.80 -11.56 -40.79
CA ILE A 69 -7.54 -12.04 -42.14
C ILE A 69 -8.56 -11.31 -43.04
N PRO A 70 -8.13 -10.56 -44.07
CA PRO A 70 -9.08 -9.92 -44.97
C PRO A 70 -9.71 -11.00 -45.85
N SER A 71 -10.94 -11.38 -45.55
CA SER A 71 -11.82 -11.95 -46.57
C SER A 71 -12.21 -10.82 -47.55
N GLN A 72 -12.16 -11.19 -48.83
CA GLN A 72 -12.28 -10.36 -50.02
C GLN A 72 -13.60 -9.55 -50.15
N PRO A 73 -13.64 -8.56 -51.05
CA PRO A 73 -14.65 -7.51 -51.06
C PRO A 73 -15.96 -7.99 -51.70
N GLY A 74 -17.08 -7.73 -51.04
CA GLY A 74 -18.41 -7.99 -51.55
C GLY A 74 -19.41 -6.97 -51.01
N GLU A 75 -19.66 -5.96 -51.84
CA GLU A 75 -20.96 -5.29 -52.06
C GLU A 75 -21.76 -4.73 -50.86
N GLY A 76 -21.77 -3.39 -50.75
CA GLY A 76 -23.01 -2.60 -50.74
C GLY A 76 -23.69 -2.34 -49.38
N GLY A 77 -23.60 -1.10 -48.88
CA GLY A 77 -24.58 -0.55 -47.94
C GLY A 77 -24.12 0.67 -47.13
N PRO A 78 -24.89 1.77 -47.05
CA PRO A 78 -24.49 2.99 -46.35
C PRO A 78 -24.77 2.88 -44.85
N ALA A 79 -23.77 2.48 -44.09
CA ALA A 79 -23.75 2.65 -42.63
C ALA A 79 -22.36 3.08 -42.14
N ALA A 80 -21.71 3.98 -42.89
CA ALA A 80 -20.57 4.74 -42.43
C ALA A 80 -21.06 5.89 -41.54
N GLY A 81 -21.42 5.59 -40.29
CA GLY A 81 -21.94 6.64 -39.42
C GLY A 81 -22.35 6.22 -38.03
N LEU A 82 -21.56 5.43 -37.29
CA LEU A 82 -21.79 5.25 -35.84
C LEU A 82 -20.58 4.65 -35.09
N LEU A 83 -19.37 5.18 -35.31
CA LEU A 83 -18.18 4.86 -34.47
C LEU A 83 -17.29 6.09 -34.24
N ARG A 84 -17.90 7.23 -33.99
CA ARG A 84 -17.23 8.38 -33.34
C ARG A 84 -17.99 8.64 -32.05
N HIS A 85 -17.25 8.91 -30.97
CA HIS A 85 -17.73 9.05 -29.58
C HIS A 85 -17.70 7.76 -28.73
N LEU A 86 -16.53 7.12 -28.66
CA LEU A 86 -16.12 6.54 -27.37
C LEU A 86 -15.50 7.68 -26.54
N PRO A 87 -15.97 7.93 -25.30
CA PRO A 87 -15.35 8.96 -24.46
C PRO A 87 -13.94 8.50 -24.11
N LEU A 88 -12.94 9.34 -24.43
CA LEU A 88 -11.63 9.29 -23.80
C LEU A 88 -11.82 9.68 -22.34
N PHE A 89 -12.25 8.74 -21.50
CA PHE A 89 -12.22 8.93 -20.05
C PHE A 89 -10.75 9.10 -19.61
N PRO A 90 -10.45 9.99 -18.65
CA PRO A 90 -9.16 9.98 -18.00
C PRO A 90 -9.00 8.62 -17.31
N GLN A 91 -8.06 7.82 -17.79
CA GLN A 91 -7.74 6.51 -17.21
C GLN A 91 -7.21 6.75 -15.78
N GLU A 92 -7.88 6.18 -14.78
CA GLU A 92 -7.43 6.31 -13.40
C GLU A 92 -6.03 5.69 -13.21
N PRO A 93 -5.20 6.24 -12.31
CA PRO A 93 -3.93 5.61 -11.96
C PRO A 93 -4.16 4.20 -11.45
N VAL A 94 -3.34 3.26 -11.92
CA VAL A 94 -3.40 1.91 -11.37
C VAL A 94 -2.74 1.93 -10.02
N ARG A 95 -3.58 1.71 -9.02
CA ARG A 95 -3.22 1.56 -7.62
C ARG A 95 -2.95 0.09 -7.31
N TYR A 96 -2.08 -0.15 -6.34
CA TYR A 96 -1.65 -1.49 -5.95
C TYR A 96 -2.20 -1.86 -4.57
N PRO A 97 -2.32 -3.16 -4.21
CA PRO A 97 -3.06 -3.58 -3.02
C PRO A 97 -2.42 -3.09 -1.73
N PHE A 98 -1.09 -2.97 -1.70
CA PHE A 98 -0.33 -2.45 -0.56
C PHE A 98 -0.48 -0.94 -0.35
N GLU A 99 -1.23 -0.25 -1.21
CA GLU A 99 -1.66 1.13 -0.96
C GLU A 99 -2.95 1.20 -0.12
N MET A 100 -3.72 0.11 -0.04
CA MET A 100 -4.92 0.02 0.81
C MET A 100 -4.61 -0.48 2.22
N ALA A 101 -3.52 -1.21 2.38
CA ALA A 101 -3.18 -1.86 3.64
C ALA A 101 -1.76 -1.51 4.06
N ARG A 102 -1.58 -1.37 5.38
CA ARG A 102 -0.26 -1.49 5.99
C ARG A 102 0.08 -2.97 5.95
N CYS A 103 1.27 -3.33 5.49
CA CYS A 103 1.70 -4.73 5.37
C CYS A 103 3.13 -4.93 5.87
N THR A 104 3.39 -6.06 6.52
CA THR A 104 4.74 -6.50 6.84
C THR A 104 5.48 -6.88 5.56
N LEU A 105 6.81 -6.73 5.54
CA LEU A 105 7.59 -6.99 4.33
C LEU A 105 7.61 -8.48 3.96
N ASP A 106 7.63 -9.36 4.94
CA ASP A 106 7.50 -10.80 4.74
C ASP A 106 6.10 -11.21 4.29
N GLY A 107 5.05 -10.51 4.72
CA GLY A 107 3.71 -10.68 4.15
C GLY A 107 3.68 -10.34 2.66
N ILE A 108 4.38 -9.28 2.23
CA ILE A 108 4.53 -8.95 0.81
C ILE A 108 5.29 -10.07 0.07
N ILE A 109 6.34 -10.63 0.67
CA ILE A 109 7.10 -11.76 0.11
C ILE A 109 6.19 -12.97 -0.09
N ASP A 110 5.47 -13.36 0.96
CA ASP A 110 4.56 -14.51 0.97
C ASP A 110 3.47 -14.37 -0.10
N LEU A 111 2.77 -13.23 -0.11
CA LEU A 111 1.72 -12.93 -1.10
C LEU A 111 2.28 -12.86 -2.52
N THR A 112 3.51 -12.41 -2.70
CA THR A 112 4.12 -12.40 -4.04
C THR A 112 4.37 -13.82 -4.51
N ARG A 113 4.93 -14.70 -3.67
CA ARG A 113 5.24 -16.09 -4.01
C ARG A 113 3.99 -16.92 -4.22
N ASN A 114 3.09 -16.89 -3.26
CA ASN A 114 1.92 -17.76 -3.19
C ASN A 114 0.71 -17.14 -3.92
N GLY A 115 0.85 -15.88 -4.35
CA GLY A 115 -0.21 -15.11 -4.98
C GLY A 115 -1.26 -14.66 -3.98
N PHE A 116 -2.26 -13.96 -4.50
CA PHE A 116 -3.46 -13.59 -3.76
C PHE A 116 -4.61 -14.59 -3.98
N GLY A 117 -4.28 -15.78 -4.50
CA GLY A 117 -5.18 -16.93 -4.70
C GLY A 117 -4.81 -17.77 -5.91
N GLN A 118 -4.88 -19.11 -5.79
CA GLN A 118 -5.19 -20.05 -6.89
C GLN A 118 -5.74 -21.43 -6.40
N ARG A 119 -7.05 -21.50 -6.06
CA ARG A 119 -8.12 -22.39 -6.64
C ARG A 119 -9.23 -22.84 -5.66
N GLU A 120 -10.43 -22.76 -6.24
CA GLU A 120 -11.83 -23.16 -5.92
C GLU A 120 -12.47 -22.91 -4.54
N ASP A 121 -11.72 -22.84 -3.44
CA ASP A 121 -12.28 -22.49 -2.11
C ASP A 121 -11.26 -21.76 -1.22
N GLN A 122 -11.21 -20.43 -1.39
CA GLN A 122 -10.91 -19.41 -0.36
C GLN A 122 -9.52 -19.23 0.30
N HIS A 123 -8.47 -20.03 0.14
CA HIS A 123 -7.34 -19.95 1.11
C HIS A 123 -6.16 -18.94 0.96
N CYS A 124 -6.12 -17.93 0.07
CA CYS A 124 -4.97 -16.98 0.04
C CYS A 124 -5.28 -15.54 0.47
N LEU A 125 -6.50 -15.04 0.24
CA LEU A 125 -6.91 -13.76 0.81
C LEU A 125 -7.16 -13.84 2.32
N GLU A 126 -7.38 -15.04 2.88
CA GLU A 126 -7.63 -15.23 4.31
C GLU A 126 -6.47 -14.79 5.20
N ASN A 127 -5.22 -14.95 4.76
CA ASN A 127 -4.05 -14.47 5.53
C ASN A 127 -3.84 -12.96 5.39
N PHE A 128 -4.40 -12.36 4.33
CA PHE A 128 -4.30 -10.93 4.04
C PHE A 128 -5.48 -10.13 4.59
N LEU A 129 -6.67 -10.69 4.61
CA LEU A 129 -7.86 -10.10 5.20
C LEU A 129 -7.96 -10.52 6.68
N PRO A 130 -8.68 -9.77 7.51
CA PRO A 130 -9.05 -10.27 8.83
C PRO A 130 -9.92 -11.53 8.70
N GLU A 131 -9.96 -12.32 9.75
CA GLU A 131 -10.89 -13.44 9.86
C GLU A 131 -12.35 -12.94 9.80
N ARG A 132 -13.17 -13.61 8.99
CA ARG A 132 -14.62 -13.37 8.93
C ARG A 132 -15.30 -14.13 10.05
N LYS A 133 -16.15 -13.43 10.80
CA LYS A 133 -17.04 -14.03 11.80
C LYS A 133 -18.44 -14.13 11.24
N ARG A 134 -19.14 -15.17 11.68
CA ARG A 134 -20.57 -15.32 11.39
C ARG A 134 -21.36 -14.40 12.31
N ARG A 135 -22.32 -13.67 11.75
CA ARG A 135 -23.28 -12.87 12.54
C ARG A 135 -24.22 -13.82 13.27
N ASP A 136 -24.27 -13.75 14.60
CA ASP A 136 -25.29 -14.48 15.37
C ASP A 136 -26.65 -13.80 15.12
N PRO A 137 -27.58 -14.48 14.41
CA PRO A 137 -28.46 -15.49 15.03
C PRO A 137 -28.60 -16.78 14.14
N PRO A 138 -29.69 -17.61 14.20
CA PRO A 138 -29.67 -19.03 13.79
C PRO A 138 -29.33 -19.25 12.31
N PRO A 139 -28.97 -20.48 11.90
CA PRO A 139 -28.68 -20.78 10.49
C PRO A 139 -29.77 -20.23 9.57
N PRO A 140 -29.36 -19.63 8.44
CA PRO A 140 -30.29 -19.16 7.43
C PRO A 140 -31.31 -20.25 7.08
N ALA A 141 -32.52 -19.84 6.70
CA ALA A 141 -33.49 -20.79 6.15
C ALA A 141 -32.90 -21.47 4.88
N ASP A 142 -33.40 -22.65 4.53
CA ASP A 142 -32.90 -23.41 3.36
C ASP A 142 -32.81 -22.50 2.11
N GLY A 143 -31.59 -22.22 1.66
CA GLY A 143 -31.30 -21.40 0.48
C GLY A 143 -30.76 -19.98 0.75
N GLU A 144 -30.67 -19.53 2.01
CA GLU A 144 -30.02 -18.26 2.36
C GLU A 144 -28.54 -18.46 2.70
N GLU A 145 -27.66 -17.57 2.24
CA GLU A 145 -26.23 -17.62 2.59
C GLU A 145 -25.99 -17.11 4.02
N PRO A 146 -25.03 -17.67 4.77
CA PRO A 146 -24.70 -17.16 6.09
C PRO A 146 -24.16 -15.73 6.00
N LEU A 147 -24.65 -14.85 6.86
CA LEU A 147 -24.12 -13.48 7.00
C LEU A 147 -22.77 -13.51 7.72
N TYR A 148 -21.72 -13.08 7.03
CA TYR A 148 -20.37 -12.93 7.56
C TYR A 148 -19.97 -11.46 7.69
N TYR A 149 -19.12 -11.15 8.66
CA TYR A 149 -18.60 -9.80 8.91
C TYR A 149 -17.15 -9.87 9.41
N TYR A 150 -16.36 -8.82 9.18
CA TYR A 150 -15.03 -8.66 9.77
C TYR A 150 -15.10 -7.98 11.15
N ASP A 151 -14.30 -8.42 12.12
CA ASP A 151 -14.24 -7.66 13.38
C ASP A 151 -13.50 -6.33 13.20
N ILE A 152 -14.14 -5.26 13.66
CA ILE A 152 -13.49 -3.96 13.83
C ILE A 152 -12.77 -3.94 15.17
N ASP A 153 -11.49 -3.61 15.12
CA ASP A 153 -10.70 -3.32 16.30
C ASP A 153 -10.57 -1.80 16.50
N PHE A 154 -11.00 -1.32 17.66
CA PHE A 154 -11.04 0.11 17.96
C PHE A 154 -9.81 0.53 18.75
N VAL A 155 -9.04 1.47 18.20
CA VAL A 155 -7.82 2.00 18.83
C VAL A 155 -7.90 3.51 18.87
N HIS A 156 -8.19 4.07 20.05
CA HIS A 156 -8.37 5.52 20.24
C HIS A 156 -9.46 6.07 19.30
N ILE A 157 -9.09 6.82 18.25
CA ILE A 157 -9.99 7.36 17.23
C ILE A 157 -10.06 6.49 15.97
N TRP A 158 -9.30 5.40 15.89
CA TRP A 158 -9.14 4.58 14.70
C TRP A 158 -10.04 3.34 14.72
N CYS A 159 -10.58 3.01 13.55
CA CYS A 159 -11.26 1.75 13.26
C CYS A 159 -10.34 0.90 12.38
N LEU A 160 -9.91 -0.24 12.91
CA LEU A 160 -8.88 -1.06 12.28
C LEU A 160 -9.41 -2.44 11.95
N PHE A 161 -9.10 -2.91 10.75
CA PHE A 161 -9.24 -4.31 10.38
C PHE A 161 -7.85 -4.94 10.31
N ARG A 162 -7.56 -5.90 11.20
CA ARG A 162 -6.21 -6.45 11.36
C ARG A 162 -6.17 -7.93 11.03
N SER A 163 -5.27 -8.29 10.13
CA SER A 163 -4.85 -9.67 9.87
C SER A 163 -3.50 -9.93 10.54
N ARG A 164 -2.93 -11.09 10.23
CA ARG A 164 -1.58 -11.45 10.65
C ARG A 164 -0.51 -10.54 10.03
N HIS A 165 -0.61 -10.30 8.73
CA HIS A 165 0.41 -9.60 7.93
C HIS A 165 0.04 -8.16 7.59
N SER A 166 -1.22 -7.78 7.78
CA SER A 166 -1.74 -6.50 7.33
C SER A 166 -2.74 -5.85 8.29
N CYS A 167 -2.88 -4.55 8.12
CA CYS A 167 -3.84 -3.72 8.83
C CYS A 167 -4.43 -2.72 7.84
N PHE A 168 -5.75 -2.70 7.76
CA PHE A 168 -6.51 -1.72 6.99
C PHE A 168 -7.02 -0.65 7.95
N THR A 169 -6.77 0.59 7.56
CA THR A 169 -7.20 1.81 8.26
C THR A 169 -7.95 2.68 7.26
N HIS A 170 -8.98 3.41 7.69
CA HIS A 170 -9.79 4.28 6.83
C HIS A 170 -10.62 3.58 5.73
N PHE A 171 -10.64 2.25 5.70
CA PHE A 171 -11.38 1.48 4.71
C PHE A 171 -12.32 0.54 5.43
N ASP A 172 -13.61 0.63 5.11
CA ASP A 172 -14.60 -0.32 5.60
C ASP A 172 -14.55 -1.63 4.81
N LEU A 173 -14.03 -2.69 5.41
CA LEU A 173 -14.00 -4.02 4.77
C LEU A 173 -15.37 -4.70 4.73
N HIS A 174 -16.38 -4.18 5.42
CA HIS A 174 -17.77 -4.62 5.26
C HIS A 174 -18.42 -4.03 4.00
N ASN A 175 -17.81 -3.02 3.41
CA ASN A 175 -18.31 -2.42 2.18
C ASN A 175 -17.84 -3.23 0.96
N ASP A 176 -18.79 -3.82 0.24
CA ASP A 176 -18.51 -4.64 -0.95
C ASP A 176 -17.74 -3.88 -2.05
N MET A 177 -17.94 -2.57 -2.18
CA MET A 177 -17.20 -1.75 -3.13
C MET A 177 -15.71 -1.66 -2.77
N VAL A 178 -15.39 -1.60 -1.48
CA VAL A 178 -14.01 -1.58 -0.98
C VAL A 178 -13.34 -2.93 -1.26
N ILE A 179 -14.05 -4.03 -1.02
CA ILE A 179 -13.56 -5.38 -1.32
C ILE A 179 -13.34 -5.57 -2.83
N ALA A 180 -14.29 -5.13 -3.66
CA ALA A 180 -14.17 -5.22 -5.12
C ALA A 180 -12.97 -4.39 -5.66
N GLU A 181 -12.76 -3.18 -5.13
CA GLU A 181 -11.59 -2.37 -5.47
C GLU A 181 -10.28 -3.04 -5.03
N LEU A 182 -10.24 -3.65 -3.84
CA LEU A 182 -9.07 -4.41 -3.40
C LEU A 182 -8.74 -5.57 -4.35
N GLN A 183 -9.75 -6.34 -4.75
CA GLN A 183 -9.60 -7.44 -5.71
C GLN A 183 -9.05 -6.96 -7.06
N LYS A 184 -9.53 -5.80 -7.55
CA LYS A 184 -9.00 -5.17 -8.77
C LYS A 184 -7.52 -4.81 -8.62
N ARG A 185 -7.10 -4.23 -7.49
CA ARG A 185 -5.69 -3.91 -7.24
C ARG A 185 -4.82 -5.15 -7.14
N VAL A 186 -5.33 -6.21 -6.50
CA VAL A 186 -4.69 -7.52 -6.45
C VAL A 186 -4.45 -8.07 -7.87
N ALA A 187 -5.46 -8.03 -8.74
CA ALA A 187 -5.30 -8.44 -10.13
C ALA A 187 -4.23 -7.59 -10.83
N ALA A 188 -4.22 -6.28 -10.62
CA ALA A 188 -3.20 -5.39 -11.19
C ALA A 188 -1.78 -5.71 -10.69
N TRP A 189 -1.63 -6.09 -9.43
CA TRP A 189 -0.37 -6.58 -8.87
C TRP A 189 0.08 -7.88 -9.54
N GLU A 190 -0.81 -8.85 -9.70
CA GLU A 190 -0.51 -10.08 -10.42
C GLU A 190 -0.10 -9.79 -11.88
N HIS A 191 -0.79 -8.88 -12.56
CA HIS A 191 -0.45 -8.47 -13.92
C HIS A 191 0.90 -7.72 -14.04
N LEU A 192 1.41 -7.13 -12.95
CA LEU A 192 2.69 -6.40 -12.96
C LEU A 192 3.88 -7.29 -13.35
N PHE A 193 3.82 -8.58 -12.99
CA PHE A 193 4.89 -9.55 -13.21
C PHE A 193 4.79 -10.29 -14.56
N LEU A 194 3.68 -10.09 -15.29
CA LEU A 194 3.53 -10.56 -16.66
C LEU A 194 4.35 -9.66 -17.59
N LEU A 195 5.25 -10.27 -18.34
CA LEU A 195 5.90 -9.58 -19.45
C LEU A 195 5.02 -9.70 -20.69
N PRO A 196 5.04 -8.71 -21.60
CA PRO A 196 4.70 -8.99 -22.98
C PRO A 196 5.65 -10.10 -23.45
N ALA A 197 5.12 -11.14 -24.10
CA ALA A 197 5.92 -12.21 -24.69
C ALA A 197 7.12 -11.62 -25.47
N HIS A 198 8.25 -12.33 -25.52
CA HIS A 198 9.46 -11.87 -26.22
C HIS A 198 9.14 -11.37 -27.65
N ASP A 199 8.21 -12.05 -28.32
CA ASP A 199 7.70 -11.66 -29.65
C ASP A 199 6.87 -10.37 -29.62
N ALA A 200 6.06 -10.14 -28.59
CA ALA A 200 5.31 -8.90 -28.43
C ALA A 200 6.23 -7.70 -28.15
N ARG A 201 7.34 -7.88 -27.41
CA ARG A 201 8.35 -6.83 -27.22
C ARG A 201 9.12 -6.54 -28.51
N ALA A 202 9.53 -7.59 -29.24
CA ALA A 202 10.19 -7.45 -30.53
C ALA A 202 9.27 -6.79 -31.57
N GLN A 203 7.99 -7.15 -31.59
CA GLN A 203 6.96 -6.55 -32.44
C GLN A 203 6.67 -5.09 -32.04
N LEU A 204 6.60 -4.77 -30.74
CA LEU A 204 6.47 -3.38 -30.27
C LEU A 204 7.66 -2.55 -30.74
N LEU A 205 8.88 -3.05 -30.56
CA LEU A 205 10.10 -2.36 -31.00
C LEU A 205 10.12 -2.21 -32.54
N ALA A 206 9.73 -3.25 -33.28
CA ALA A 206 9.64 -3.23 -34.74
C ALA A 206 8.56 -2.25 -35.25
N ALA A 207 7.47 -2.06 -34.50
CA ALA A 207 6.41 -1.10 -34.77
C ALA A 207 6.75 0.33 -34.30
N GLY A 208 7.99 0.60 -33.87
CA GLY A 208 8.40 1.90 -33.34
C GLY A 208 7.84 2.23 -31.94
N GLY A 209 7.19 1.25 -31.31
CA GLY A 209 6.74 1.31 -29.92
C GLY A 209 7.91 1.21 -28.95
N ARG A 210 7.72 1.76 -27.76
CA ARG A 210 8.73 1.72 -26.69
C ARG A 210 8.52 0.47 -25.84
N PRO A 211 9.59 -0.22 -25.41
CA PRO A 211 9.46 -1.35 -24.51
C PRO A 211 8.83 -0.87 -23.19
N PRO A 212 8.11 -1.74 -22.47
CA PRO A 212 7.58 -1.39 -21.15
C PRO A 212 8.72 -0.88 -20.27
N SER A 213 8.52 0.27 -19.64
CA SER A 213 9.51 0.81 -18.72
C SER A 213 9.60 -0.08 -17.48
N GLY A 214 10.83 -0.25 -16.99
CA GLY A 214 11.11 -0.98 -15.76
C GLY A 214 10.35 -0.41 -14.56
N VAL A 215 10.24 -1.20 -13.50
CA VAL A 215 9.49 -0.88 -12.29
C VAL A 215 10.47 -0.49 -11.18
N THR A 216 10.27 0.66 -10.55
CA THR A 216 10.94 1.02 -9.30
C THR A 216 9.96 0.89 -8.15
N PHE A 217 10.22 -0.09 -7.28
CA PHE A 217 9.50 -0.27 -6.04
C PHE A 217 10.05 0.66 -4.96
N VAL A 218 9.17 1.26 -4.16
CA VAL A 218 9.55 2.04 -2.99
C VAL A 218 8.89 1.49 -1.74
N ARG A 219 9.68 1.20 -0.72
CA ARG A 219 9.24 0.69 0.58
C ARG A 219 9.74 1.61 1.68
N THR A 220 8.83 2.07 2.53
CA THR A 220 9.23 2.63 3.83
C THR A 220 9.28 1.52 4.85
N VAL A 221 10.42 1.40 5.53
CA VAL A 221 10.59 0.47 6.65
C VAL A 221 9.79 0.99 7.85
N ILE A 222 8.98 0.10 8.40
CA ILE A 222 8.01 0.37 9.48
C ILE A 222 8.28 -0.47 10.73
N ALA A 223 9.20 -1.43 10.66
CA ALA A 223 9.70 -2.13 11.82
C ALA A 223 10.35 -1.18 12.85
N GLU A 224 10.13 -1.46 14.15
CA GLU A 224 10.73 -0.69 15.24
C GLU A 224 12.26 -0.71 15.13
N ASN A 225 12.83 -1.88 14.83
CA ASN A 225 14.22 -2.02 14.45
C ASN A 225 14.32 -2.20 12.93
N PRO A 226 14.84 -1.21 12.18
CA PRO A 226 14.90 -1.29 10.73
C PRO A 226 15.61 -2.53 10.18
N LEU A 227 16.56 -3.10 10.95
CA LEU A 227 17.31 -4.27 10.55
C LEU A 227 16.42 -5.46 10.16
N GLU A 228 15.29 -5.60 10.84
CA GLU A 228 14.36 -6.72 10.69
C GLU A 228 13.68 -6.75 9.31
N GLU A 229 13.43 -5.59 8.70
CA GLU A 229 12.96 -5.51 7.32
C GLU A 229 14.13 -5.49 6.32
N LEU A 230 15.24 -4.83 6.65
CA LEU A 230 16.38 -4.76 5.74
C LEU A 230 16.95 -6.15 5.43
N GLU A 231 16.99 -7.05 6.40
CA GLU A 231 17.43 -8.45 6.21
C GLU A 231 16.51 -9.25 5.28
N LEU A 232 15.27 -8.82 5.04
CA LEU A 232 14.31 -9.46 4.13
C LEU A 232 14.42 -8.97 2.68
N LEU A 233 15.13 -7.87 2.42
CA LEU A 233 15.24 -7.31 1.06
C LEU A 233 15.79 -8.31 0.02
N PRO A 234 16.79 -9.16 0.33
CA PRO A 234 17.21 -10.22 -0.59
C PRO A 234 16.07 -11.19 -0.94
N ALA A 235 15.34 -11.67 0.07
CA ALA A 235 14.23 -12.60 -0.10
C ALA A 235 13.06 -11.98 -0.89
N LEU A 236 12.81 -10.68 -0.73
CA LEU A 236 11.86 -9.93 -1.57
C LEU A 236 12.30 -9.91 -3.04
N HIS A 237 13.57 -9.64 -3.31
CA HIS A 237 14.09 -9.66 -4.68
C HIS A 237 14.05 -11.06 -5.28
N ASP A 238 14.27 -12.11 -4.48
CA ASP A 238 14.09 -13.49 -4.92
C ASP A 238 12.63 -13.77 -5.27
N ALA A 239 11.67 -13.38 -4.39
CA ALA A 239 10.24 -13.55 -4.65
C ALA A 239 9.77 -12.85 -5.92
N PHE A 240 10.21 -11.61 -6.19
CA PHE A 240 9.90 -10.91 -7.43
C PHE A 240 10.44 -11.63 -8.67
N ARG A 241 11.66 -12.17 -8.59
CA ARG A 241 12.27 -12.96 -9.67
C ARG A 241 11.54 -14.28 -9.89
N GLU A 242 11.22 -14.99 -8.82
CA GLU A 242 10.47 -16.25 -8.85
C GLU A 242 9.10 -16.05 -9.48
N LYS A 243 8.33 -15.06 -9.02
CA LYS A 243 7.01 -14.73 -9.55
C LYS A 243 7.05 -14.35 -11.02
N ALA A 244 7.98 -13.48 -11.41
CA ALA A 244 8.18 -13.11 -12.82
C ALA A 244 8.54 -14.33 -13.69
N ARG A 245 9.38 -15.25 -13.21
CA ARG A 245 9.70 -16.47 -13.98
C ARG A 245 8.49 -17.39 -14.13
N ALA A 246 7.77 -17.64 -13.03
CA ALA A 246 6.61 -18.52 -12.99
C ALA A 246 5.51 -18.05 -13.95
N GLN A 247 5.17 -16.76 -13.92
CA GLN A 247 4.09 -16.22 -14.74
C GLN A 247 4.40 -16.17 -16.25
N ASN A 248 5.68 -16.09 -16.63
CA ASN A 248 6.05 -15.97 -18.04
C ASN A 248 6.25 -17.32 -18.74
N GLY A 249 5.87 -18.45 -18.11
CA GLY A 249 6.01 -19.80 -18.68
C GLY A 249 7.46 -20.20 -18.97
N LEU A 250 8.41 -19.39 -18.50
CA LEU A 250 9.84 -19.62 -18.63
C LEU A 250 10.24 -20.61 -17.54
N GLY A 251 10.02 -21.90 -17.82
CA GLY A 251 10.81 -22.94 -17.17
C GLY A 251 12.30 -22.60 -17.27
N ALA A 252 13.14 -23.14 -16.38
CA ALA A 252 14.55 -22.80 -16.12
C ALA A 252 15.54 -22.75 -17.32
N ARG A 253 15.09 -22.69 -18.57
CA ARG A 253 15.85 -22.32 -19.75
C ARG A 253 16.37 -20.89 -19.62
N GLN A 254 17.67 -20.82 -19.44
CA GLN A 254 18.51 -19.63 -19.40
C GLN A 254 18.10 -18.64 -20.51
N GLY A 255 17.74 -17.41 -20.11
CA GLY A 255 17.67 -16.27 -21.02
C GLY A 255 16.29 -15.64 -21.23
N GLY A 256 15.22 -16.18 -20.63
CA GLY A 256 13.94 -15.49 -20.63
C GLY A 256 14.04 -14.12 -19.94
N ALA A 257 13.56 -13.07 -20.62
CA ALA A 257 13.56 -11.71 -20.05
C ALA A 257 12.86 -11.76 -18.68
N ALA A 258 13.51 -11.25 -17.64
CA ALA A 258 12.89 -11.07 -16.33
C ALA A 258 12.22 -9.68 -16.27
N LEU A 259 11.26 -9.50 -15.36
CA LEU A 259 10.77 -8.17 -15.00
C LEU A 259 11.99 -7.28 -14.68
N ASP A 260 12.17 -6.18 -15.42
CA ASP A 260 13.19 -5.19 -15.08
C ASP A 260 12.69 -4.36 -13.90
N PHE A 261 13.15 -4.70 -12.70
CA PHE A 261 12.79 -3.98 -11.48
C PHE A 261 13.99 -3.51 -10.66
N ARG A 262 13.71 -2.52 -9.82
CA ARG A 262 14.62 -1.93 -8.82
C ARG A 262 13.85 -1.63 -7.55
N THR A 263 14.55 -1.48 -6.44
CA THR A 263 13.93 -1.16 -5.16
C THR A 263 14.64 -0.02 -4.45
N VAL A 264 13.87 0.86 -3.83
CA VAL A 264 14.33 1.87 -2.88
C VAL A 264 13.70 1.55 -1.53
N ALA A 265 14.53 1.17 -0.55
CA ALA A 265 14.10 1.00 0.83
C ALA A 265 14.43 2.26 1.62
N VAL A 266 13.49 2.77 2.40
CA VAL A 266 13.62 4.03 3.15
C VAL A 266 13.52 3.74 4.64
N VAL A 267 14.58 4.03 5.39
CA VAL A 267 14.60 4.00 6.86
C VAL A 267 14.55 5.41 7.41
N HIS A 268 13.80 5.65 8.48
CA HIS A 268 13.62 6.98 9.06
C HIS A 268 14.63 7.25 10.17
N ASP A 269 15.19 8.46 10.18
CA ASP A 269 15.96 9.03 11.29
C ASP A 269 17.14 8.18 11.82
N GLN A 270 17.76 7.39 10.94
CA GLN A 270 18.95 6.59 11.27
C GLN A 270 20.28 7.31 10.96
N ALA A 271 20.20 8.51 10.41
CA ALA A 271 21.32 9.44 10.21
C ALA A 271 20.82 10.91 10.20
N PRO A 272 21.71 11.90 10.42
CA PRO A 272 21.32 13.31 10.52
C PRO A 272 20.78 13.94 9.22
N ARG A 273 20.96 13.28 8.08
CA ARG A 273 20.60 13.80 6.75
C ARG A 273 19.99 12.71 5.89
N THR A 274 19.12 13.10 4.97
CA THR A 274 18.61 12.21 3.93
C THR A 274 19.75 11.82 2.99
N MET A 275 20.14 10.55 2.98
CA MET A 275 21.30 10.06 2.23
C MET A 275 21.24 8.55 2.00
N PRO A 276 21.88 8.02 0.95
CA PRO A 276 21.97 6.58 0.75
C PRO A 276 22.89 5.95 1.80
N LEU A 277 22.57 4.74 2.22
CA LEU A 277 23.24 4.02 3.30
C LEU A 277 24.02 2.81 2.79
N CYS A 278 23.35 1.94 2.02
CA CYS A 278 23.93 0.70 1.51
C CYS A 278 23.20 0.22 0.25
N THR A 279 23.76 -0.78 -0.42
CA THR A 279 23.12 -1.48 -1.53
C THR A 279 22.95 -2.96 -1.25
N VAL A 280 21.85 -3.55 -1.73
CA VAL A 280 21.67 -5.00 -1.70
C VAL A 280 22.38 -5.59 -2.92
N GLU A 281 23.23 -6.60 -2.69
CA GLU A 281 23.99 -7.25 -3.76
C GLU A 281 23.05 -7.92 -4.76
N ALA A 282 23.41 -7.86 -6.04
CA ALA A 282 22.76 -8.66 -7.07
C ALA A 282 23.08 -10.14 -6.79
N SER A 283 22.05 -10.96 -6.59
CA SER A 283 22.19 -12.41 -6.44
C SER A 283 22.97 -13.00 -7.62
N ALA A 284 23.90 -13.92 -7.30
CA ALA A 284 24.66 -14.87 -8.15
C ALA A 284 25.09 -14.43 -9.57
N ALA A 285 26.32 -14.83 -9.94
CA ALA A 285 26.85 -14.61 -11.29
C ALA A 285 25.87 -15.11 -12.38
N GLY A 286 25.47 -14.21 -13.29
CA GLY A 286 24.59 -14.53 -14.43
C GLY A 286 23.13 -14.06 -14.30
N VAL A 287 22.72 -13.49 -13.16
CA VAL A 287 21.40 -12.86 -13.01
C VAL A 287 21.49 -11.35 -13.36
N PRO A 288 20.53 -10.78 -14.12
CA PRO A 288 20.48 -9.34 -14.35
C PRO A 288 20.50 -8.56 -13.02
N PRO A 289 21.28 -7.48 -12.90
CA PRO A 289 21.32 -6.71 -11.67
C PRO A 289 19.99 -5.98 -11.46
N HIS A 290 19.23 -6.41 -10.45
CA HIS A 290 18.07 -5.69 -9.92
C HIS A 290 18.51 -4.90 -8.68
N PRO A 291 19.03 -3.66 -8.85
CA PRO A 291 19.62 -2.93 -7.75
C PRO A 291 18.58 -2.60 -6.69
N CYS A 292 18.99 -2.68 -5.44
CA CYS A 292 18.27 -2.08 -4.32
C CYS A 292 19.21 -1.14 -3.56
N VAL A 293 18.72 0.06 -3.27
CA VAL A 293 19.44 1.06 -2.48
C VAL A 293 18.61 1.38 -1.23
N VAL A 294 19.25 1.28 -0.07
CA VAL A 294 18.68 1.69 1.20
C VAL A 294 19.04 3.14 1.45
N TRP A 295 18.04 3.96 1.77
CA TRP A 295 18.17 5.38 2.07
C TRP A 295 17.78 5.66 3.51
N ASN A 296 18.57 6.51 4.17
CA ASN A 296 18.10 7.24 5.32
C ASN A 296 17.21 8.39 4.86
N LEU A 297 16.10 8.59 5.55
CA LEU A 297 15.23 9.74 5.46
C LEU A 297 15.33 10.50 6.78
N ALA A 298 15.91 11.70 6.73
CA ALA A 298 15.93 12.58 7.89
C ALA A 298 14.65 13.40 7.95
N ARG A 299 14.14 13.60 9.16
CA ARG A 299 13.03 14.54 9.42
C ARG A 299 13.51 15.97 9.54
N ASP A 300 12.76 16.87 8.92
CA ASP A 300 12.85 18.28 9.22
C ASP A 300 12.00 18.60 10.45
N ARG A 301 12.68 18.81 11.59
CA ARG A 301 12.08 19.21 12.87
C ARG A 301 12.26 20.71 13.15
N GLY A 302 12.72 21.49 12.16
CA GLY A 302 13.00 22.91 12.33
C GLY A 302 11.77 23.81 12.21
N GLY A 303 11.76 24.89 12.99
CA GLY A 303 10.77 25.99 12.87
C GLY A 303 9.32 25.51 12.94
N ASP A 304 8.49 26.01 12.02
CA ASP A 304 7.06 25.69 11.93
C ASP A 304 6.76 24.21 11.65
N ARG A 305 7.74 23.44 11.14
CA ARG A 305 7.56 22.01 10.87
C ARG A 305 7.57 21.13 12.12
N ALA A 306 8.01 21.65 13.27
CA ALA A 306 8.00 20.90 14.52
C ALA A 306 6.58 20.49 14.97
N ALA A 307 5.57 21.30 14.64
CA ALA A 307 4.15 21.02 14.90
C ALA A 307 3.42 20.38 13.71
N ALA A 308 4.08 20.23 12.56
CA ALA A 308 3.48 19.67 11.35
C ALA A 308 3.39 18.14 11.42
N SER A 309 2.59 17.56 10.52
CA SER A 309 2.43 16.10 10.44
C SER A 309 3.75 15.41 10.11
N LEU A 310 3.89 14.13 10.46
CA LEU A 310 5.08 13.34 10.11
C LEU A 310 5.31 13.30 8.58
N PHE A 311 4.24 13.29 7.78
CA PHE A 311 4.35 13.39 6.32
C PHE A 311 4.99 14.71 5.87
N ASP A 312 4.62 15.83 6.49
CA ASP A 312 5.17 17.15 6.16
C ASP A 312 6.64 17.28 6.59
N GLN A 313 6.99 16.74 7.75
CA GLN A 313 8.37 16.70 8.24
C GLN A 313 9.30 15.87 7.33
N CYS A 314 8.76 14.86 6.66
CA CYS A 314 9.51 13.99 5.75
C CYS A 314 9.46 14.42 4.28
N HIS A 315 8.71 15.47 3.93
CA HIS A 315 8.39 15.81 2.55
C HIS A 315 9.65 15.99 1.67
N ASP A 316 10.56 16.85 2.12
CA ASP A 316 11.75 17.26 1.37
C ASP A 316 12.73 16.09 1.21
N GLY A 317 12.79 15.21 2.21
CA GLY A 317 13.60 14.01 2.19
C GLY A 317 13.10 13.00 1.16
N TYR A 318 11.81 12.64 1.16
CA TYR A 318 11.27 11.77 0.12
C TYR A 318 11.41 12.39 -1.27
N GLN A 319 11.16 13.69 -1.43
CA GLN A 319 11.38 14.39 -2.70
C GLN A 319 12.83 14.24 -3.18
N THR A 320 13.80 14.36 -2.28
CA THR A 320 15.22 14.17 -2.58
C THR A 320 15.49 12.74 -3.07
N ILE A 321 15.02 11.73 -2.34
CA ILE A 321 15.18 10.31 -2.68
C ILE A 321 14.60 10.03 -4.07
N LEU A 322 13.34 10.39 -4.30
CA LEU A 322 12.63 10.09 -5.55
C LEU A 322 13.27 10.80 -6.76
N ARG A 323 13.70 12.07 -6.60
CA ARG A 323 14.40 12.81 -7.66
C ARG A 323 15.76 12.23 -8.00
N GLU A 324 16.54 11.82 -7.00
CA GLU A 324 17.86 11.23 -7.24
C GLU A 324 17.74 9.83 -7.87
N MET A 325 16.82 9.01 -7.37
CA MET A 325 16.65 7.64 -7.83
C MET A 325 15.89 7.54 -9.18
N THR A 326 15.38 8.64 -9.72
CA THR A 326 14.92 8.70 -11.12
C THR A 326 16.09 8.73 -12.12
N LYS A 327 17.32 9.05 -11.67
CA LYS A 327 18.49 9.19 -12.54
C LYS A 327 19.23 7.85 -12.69
N GLU A 328 19.24 7.30 -13.90
CA GLU A 328 19.96 6.05 -14.23
C GLU A 328 21.43 6.02 -13.81
N THR A 329 22.12 7.15 -13.96
CA THR A 329 23.53 7.28 -13.56
C THR A 329 23.72 7.09 -12.07
N ARG A 330 22.75 7.51 -11.23
CA ARG A 330 22.83 7.39 -9.78
C ARG A 330 22.82 5.94 -9.32
N TRP A 331 21.99 5.09 -9.90
CA TRP A 331 21.97 3.66 -9.57
C TRP A 331 23.34 3.00 -9.74
N LYS A 332 24.03 3.32 -10.84
CA LYS A 332 25.38 2.79 -11.13
C LYS A 332 26.43 3.33 -10.17
N THR A 333 26.44 4.65 -9.94
CA THR A 333 27.42 5.27 -9.05
C THR A 333 27.26 4.79 -7.61
N LEU A 334 26.03 4.72 -7.10
CA LEU A 334 25.76 4.30 -5.72
C LEU A 334 26.12 2.82 -5.50
N GLY A 335 25.84 1.95 -6.46
CA GLY A 335 26.23 0.54 -6.38
C GLY A 335 27.73 0.30 -6.31
N ALA A 336 28.55 1.23 -6.81
CA ALA A 336 30.01 1.13 -6.75
C ALA A 336 30.61 1.80 -5.49
N SER A 337 29.90 2.75 -4.87
CA SER A 337 30.46 3.58 -3.79
C SER A 337 29.99 3.22 -2.39
N LEU A 338 28.87 2.51 -2.26
CA LEU A 338 28.25 2.21 -0.97
C LEU A 338 28.68 0.84 -0.44
N PRO A 339 28.65 0.64 0.90
CA PRO A 339 28.81 -0.69 1.46
C PRO A 339 27.66 -1.61 1.03
N THR A 340 27.95 -2.91 1.00
CA THR A 340 26.94 -3.92 0.71
C THR A 340 26.02 -4.13 1.92
N LEU A 341 24.80 -4.64 1.71
CA LEU A 341 23.85 -4.87 2.80
C LEU A 341 24.48 -5.75 3.89
N ALA A 342 25.20 -6.81 3.53
CA ALA A 342 25.87 -7.68 4.49
C ALA A 342 26.96 -6.96 5.31
N GLN A 343 27.70 -6.04 4.70
CA GLN A 343 28.66 -5.18 5.42
C GLN A 343 27.93 -4.22 6.36
N TYR A 344 26.89 -3.57 5.86
CA TYR A 344 26.10 -2.60 6.62
C TYR A 344 25.36 -3.23 7.82
N VAL A 345 24.76 -4.41 7.62
CA VAL A 345 24.12 -5.21 8.69
C VAL A 345 25.14 -5.57 9.77
N ARG A 346 26.34 -6.04 9.40
CA ARG A 346 27.40 -6.35 10.36
C ARG A 346 27.80 -5.11 11.17
N GLN A 347 27.96 -3.96 10.53
CA GLN A 347 28.22 -2.70 11.22
C GLN A 347 27.09 -2.34 12.18
N ARG A 348 25.82 -2.44 11.74
CA ARG A 348 24.65 -2.11 12.56
C ARG A 348 24.39 -3.08 13.71
N ARG A 349 24.94 -4.29 13.67
CA ARG A 349 24.94 -5.18 14.85
C ARG A 349 25.90 -4.71 15.94
N ALA A 350 26.99 -4.01 15.56
CA ALA A 350 27.91 -3.38 16.52
C ALA A 350 27.42 -2.01 16.98
N GLU A 351 26.78 -1.24 16.08
CA GLU A 351 26.18 0.07 16.34
C GLU A 351 24.69 0.04 15.99
N PRO A 352 23.83 -0.42 16.92
CA PRO A 352 22.41 -0.64 16.67
C PRO A 352 21.69 0.59 16.14
N PHE A 353 20.67 0.34 15.32
CA PHE A 353 19.72 1.38 14.93
C PHE A 353 19.04 2.00 16.15
N THR A 354 18.67 3.26 16.01
CA THR A 354 17.78 3.89 17.00
C THR A 354 16.37 3.36 16.76
N PRO A 355 15.71 2.72 17.76
CA PRO A 355 14.37 2.21 17.60
C PRO A 355 13.39 3.29 17.14
N TYR A 356 12.55 2.98 16.14
CA TYR A 356 11.62 3.93 15.54
C TYR A 356 10.17 3.50 15.71
N ARG A 357 9.50 4.09 16.72
CA ARG A 357 8.15 3.66 17.14
C ARG A 357 7.00 4.33 16.42
N GLU A 358 7.24 5.50 15.81
CA GLU A 358 6.17 6.29 15.18
C GLU A 358 5.53 5.59 13.98
N LEU A 359 6.24 4.66 13.34
CA LEU A 359 5.71 3.84 12.24
C LEU A 359 5.45 2.39 12.62
N SER A 360 6.02 1.93 13.73
CA SER A 360 5.79 0.56 14.17
C SER A 360 4.47 0.47 14.95
N LEU A 361 4.05 1.55 15.63
CA LEU A 361 2.88 1.54 16.51
C LEU A 361 1.80 2.54 16.08
N ILE A 362 0.55 2.15 16.28
CA ILE A 362 -0.62 3.02 16.22
C ILE A 362 -0.66 3.90 17.48
N ASP A 363 -0.72 5.20 17.27
CA ASP A 363 -0.63 6.26 18.30
C ASP A 363 0.56 6.06 19.25
N GLY A 364 1.67 5.50 18.74
CA GLY A 364 2.89 5.24 19.51
C GLY A 364 2.76 4.17 20.60
N ARG A 365 1.63 3.45 20.67
CA ARG A 365 1.31 2.54 21.78
C ARG A 365 0.85 1.15 21.36
N VAL A 366 0.13 1.04 20.24
CA VAL A 366 -0.59 -0.20 19.88
C VAL A 366 0.03 -0.86 18.66
N PRO A 367 0.28 -2.19 18.69
CA PRO A 367 0.72 -2.89 17.50
C PRO A 367 -0.29 -2.85 16.35
N ALA A 368 0.18 -2.46 15.16
CA ALA A 368 -0.68 -2.37 13.99
C ALA A 368 -1.13 -3.76 13.48
N MET A 369 -0.33 -4.82 13.68
CA MET A 369 -0.63 -6.17 13.20
C MET A 369 -0.90 -7.13 14.36
N ARG A 370 -1.71 -8.17 14.13
CA ARG A 370 -1.93 -9.22 15.15
C ARG A 370 -0.69 -10.09 15.41
N GLY A 371 0.19 -10.25 14.41
CA GLY A 371 1.34 -11.16 14.48
C GLY A 371 2.52 -10.72 15.37
N SER A 372 2.49 -9.55 16.01
CA SER A 372 3.62 -9.03 16.79
C SER A 372 3.22 -8.29 18.06
N CYS A 373 3.99 -8.46 19.14
CA CYS A 373 3.87 -7.66 20.36
C CYS A 373 4.55 -6.29 20.28
N LYS A 374 5.32 -6.02 19.22
CA LYS A 374 6.11 -4.79 19.04
C LYS A 374 5.80 -4.06 17.73
N GLY A 375 4.54 -3.75 17.48
CA GLY A 375 4.22 -2.95 16.31
C GLY A 375 4.11 -3.74 15.01
N VAL A 376 4.79 -3.24 13.98
CA VAL A 376 4.98 -3.98 12.72
C VAL A 376 6.32 -4.70 12.81
N TYR A 377 6.33 -6.00 12.55
CA TYR A 377 7.52 -6.85 12.61
C TYR A 377 7.47 -7.90 11.50
N SER A 378 8.63 -8.47 11.14
CA SER A 378 8.72 -9.66 10.28
C SER A 378 7.94 -10.83 10.87
N THR A 379 6.78 -11.12 10.33
CA THR A 379 5.97 -12.27 10.73
C THR A 379 6.50 -13.60 10.18
N LEU A 380 7.79 -13.70 9.83
CA LEU A 380 8.52 -14.94 9.51
C LEU A 380 8.64 -15.84 10.75
N TYR A 381 7.49 -16.28 11.23
CA TYR A 381 7.08 -17.67 11.25
C TYR A 381 7.80 -18.45 10.14
N ASP A 382 8.84 -19.14 10.57
CA ASP A 382 9.25 -20.45 10.06
C ASP A 382 8.86 -20.75 8.60
N ALA A 383 9.80 -20.54 7.68
CA ALA A 383 9.73 -21.13 6.34
C ALA A 383 9.59 -22.67 6.40
N ASP A 384 9.84 -23.28 7.57
CA ASP A 384 9.80 -24.72 7.84
C ASP A 384 8.63 -25.15 8.76
N GLY A 385 7.69 -24.25 9.08
CA GLY A 385 6.44 -24.60 9.78
C GLY A 385 6.54 -25.02 11.25
N ALA A 386 7.67 -24.82 11.94
CA ALA A 386 7.89 -25.41 13.25
C ALA A 386 7.35 -24.62 14.46
N ARG A 387 7.02 -23.31 14.39
CA ARG A 387 6.30 -22.60 15.49
C ARG A 387 5.38 -21.44 15.06
N PRO A 388 4.09 -21.46 15.43
CA PRO A 388 3.16 -20.39 15.08
C PRO A 388 3.25 -19.05 15.81
N GLY A 389 4.36 -18.69 16.43
CA GLY A 389 4.37 -17.67 17.50
C GLY A 389 4.98 -16.32 17.11
N CYS A 390 4.60 -15.25 17.83
CA CYS A 390 5.30 -13.96 17.82
C CYS A 390 6.80 -14.18 18.14
N PRO A 391 7.74 -13.64 17.36
CA PRO A 391 9.18 -13.92 17.52
C PRO A 391 9.79 -13.36 18.82
N HIS A 392 9.09 -12.45 19.49
CA HIS A 392 9.57 -11.86 20.74
C HIS A 392 9.06 -12.57 22.00
N CYS A 393 7.84 -13.12 21.98
CA CYS A 393 7.24 -13.72 23.16
C CYS A 393 6.63 -15.12 22.94
N GLY A 394 6.68 -15.63 21.70
CA GLY A 394 6.20 -16.95 21.31
C GLY A 394 4.69 -17.11 21.18
N ASN A 395 3.89 -16.04 21.31
CA ASN A 395 2.42 -16.13 21.32
C ASN A 395 1.86 -16.52 19.95
N THR A 396 1.08 -17.60 19.88
CA THR A 396 0.49 -18.15 18.65
C THR A 396 -0.87 -17.60 18.28
N GLU A 397 -1.58 -17.02 19.24
CA GLU A 397 -2.95 -16.52 19.07
C GLU A 397 -3.00 -15.06 18.59
N GLY A 398 -1.82 -14.49 18.30
CA GLY A 398 -1.66 -13.07 18.04
C GLY A 398 -1.81 -12.21 19.31
N HIS A 399 -1.41 -10.94 19.21
CA HIS A 399 -1.44 -10.03 20.35
C HIS A 399 -2.77 -9.30 20.46
N PRO A 400 -3.52 -9.49 21.55
CA PRO A 400 -4.65 -8.64 21.84
C PRO A 400 -4.14 -7.23 22.07
N VAL A 401 -4.86 -6.26 21.54
CA VAL A 401 -4.63 -4.86 21.92
C VAL A 401 -5.21 -4.76 23.31
N SER A 402 -4.34 -4.66 24.32
CA SER A 402 -4.83 -4.18 25.61
C SER A 402 -5.43 -2.81 25.34
N LEU A 403 -6.73 -2.67 25.58
CA LEU A 403 -7.47 -1.42 25.54
C LEU A 403 -6.77 -0.45 26.50
N TYR A 404 -5.76 0.27 26.02
CA TYR A 404 -5.20 1.39 26.76
C TYR A 404 -6.12 2.57 26.50
N LEU A 405 -7.35 2.46 27.05
CA LEU A 405 -8.11 3.65 27.39
C LEU A 405 -7.23 4.45 28.36
N PRO A 406 -7.15 5.78 28.23
CA PRO A 406 -6.63 6.61 29.30
C PRO A 406 -7.31 6.17 30.62
N PRO A 407 -6.59 6.07 31.75
CA PRO A 407 -7.16 5.66 33.04
C PRO A 407 -8.42 6.45 33.45
N GLU A 408 -8.64 7.61 32.85
CA GLU A 408 -9.73 8.53 33.11
C GLU A 408 -11.04 8.17 32.38
N ALA A 409 -11.02 7.28 31.37
CA ALA A 409 -12.19 6.96 30.54
C ALA A 409 -13.07 5.78 31.04
N ALA A 410 -12.72 5.14 32.15
CA ALA A 410 -13.31 3.85 32.54
C ALA A 410 -14.12 3.84 33.86
N ALA A 411 -14.50 4.99 34.42
CA ALA A 411 -15.08 5.02 35.78
C ALA A 411 -16.36 5.86 35.96
N GLY A 412 -17.19 6.01 34.92
CA GLY A 412 -18.51 6.65 35.03
C GLY A 412 -19.60 5.93 34.24
N PRO A 413 -20.88 6.05 34.63
CA PRO A 413 -21.98 5.63 33.75
C PRO A 413 -21.88 6.41 32.42
N PRO A 414 -22.22 5.79 31.27
CA PRO A 414 -22.17 6.47 29.99
C PRO A 414 -23.08 7.71 30.04
N GLU A 415 -22.50 8.89 29.82
CA GLU A 415 -23.29 10.10 29.67
C GLU A 415 -24.22 9.94 28.45
N PRO A 416 -25.49 10.36 28.55
CA PRO A 416 -26.39 10.34 27.41
C PRO A 416 -25.84 11.24 26.30
N TRP A 417 -25.94 10.76 25.06
CA TRP A 417 -25.46 11.51 23.90
C TRP A 417 -26.32 12.76 23.67
N PRO A 418 -25.73 13.98 23.67
CA PRO A 418 -26.45 15.18 23.31
C PRO A 418 -26.97 15.09 21.87
N GLU A 419 -28.15 15.66 21.61
CA GLU A 419 -28.77 15.68 20.28
C GLU A 419 -27.82 16.25 19.22
N ALA A 420 -27.15 17.36 19.52
CA ALA A 420 -26.14 17.97 18.64
C ALA A 420 -24.96 17.03 18.28
N ALA A 421 -24.59 16.11 19.18
CA ALA A 421 -23.54 15.13 18.90
C ALA A 421 -24.04 14.00 17.98
N VAL A 422 -25.31 13.61 18.12
CA VAL A 422 -25.98 12.66 17.22
C VAL A 422 -26.15 13.27 15.83
N ASP A 423 -26.57 14.53 15.74
CA ASP A 423 -26.68 15.25 14.47
C ASP A 423 -25.33 15.33 13.75
N LEU A 424 -24.26 15.64 14.48
CA LEU A 424 -22.91 15.64 13.90
C LEU A 424 -22.52 14.27 13.36
N LEU A 425 -22.78 13.20 14.11
CA LEU A 425 -22.49 11.82 13.69
C LEU A 425 -23.24 11.46 12.40
N LEU A 426 -24.53 11.76 12.32
CA LEU A 426 -25.33 11.53 11.11
C LEU A 426 -24.87 12.39 9.93
N GLN A 427 -24.47 13.63 10.18
CA GLN A 427 -23.88 14.49 9.14
C GLN A 427 -22.56 13.91 8.61
N GLN A 428 -21.69 13.39 9.49
CA GLN A 428 -20.44 12.73 9.06
C GLN A 428 -20.75 11.45 8.27
N TYR A 429 -21.74 10.66 8.69
CA TYR A 429 -22.17 9.46 7.98
C TYR A 429 -22.70 9.76 6.58
N ALA A 430 -23.60 10.74 6.46
CA ALA A 430 -24.11 11.20 5.17
C ALA A 430 -22.99 11.79 4.30
N GLY A 431 -22.09 12.58 4.89
CA GLY A 431 -20.94 13.17 4.20
C GLY A 431 -19.92 12.13 3.71
N ALA A 432 -19.81 11.00 4.41
CA ALA A 432 -19.00 9.85 4.01
C ALA A 432 -19.70 8.92 3.00
N GLY A 433 -20.92 9.27 2.55
CA GLY A 433 -21.69 8.45 1.60
C GLY A 433 -22.11 7.09 2.17
N GLY A 434 -22.26 7.01 3.50
CA GLY A 434 -22.65 5.78 4.20
C GLY A 434 -21.48 4.88 4.63
N ASP A 435 -20.22 5.32 4.50
CA ASP A 435 -19.07 4.59 5.04
C ASP A 435 -19.00 4.77 6.58
N GLU A 436 -19.29 3.69 7.31
CA GLU A 436 -19.37 3.71 8.77
C GLU A 436 -18.01 3.97 9.43
N VAL A 437 -16.92 3.47 8.84
CA VAL A 437 -15.57 3.62 9.36
C VAL A 437 -15.12 5.07 9.22
N ALA A 438 -15.22 5.63 8.02
CA ALA A 438 -14.84 7.02 7.76
C ALA A 438 -15.65 7.99 8.62
N ALA A 439 -16.96 7.76 8.76
CA ALA A 439 -17.83 8.56 9.61
C ALA A 439 -17.44 8.48 11.09
N THR A 440 -17.16 7.26 11.58
CA THR A 440 -16.76 7.02 12.97
C THR A 440 -15.44 7.71 13.30
N GLU A 441 -14.41 7.56 12.46
CA GLU A 441 -13.10 8.18 12.69
C GLU A 441 -13.21 9.71 12.70
N ALA A 442 -13.96 10.30 11.75
CA ALA A 442 -14.17 11.74 11.68
C ALA A 442 -14.92 12.28 12.91
N ALA A 443 -16.00 11.60 13.32
CA ALA A 443 -16.78 11.98 14.49
C ALA A 443 -16.00 11.78 15.80
N ALA A 444 -15.19 10.72 15.93
CA ALA A 444 -14.34 10.47 17.09
C ALA A 444 -13.36 11.61 17.34
N VAL A 445 -12.74 12.13 16.27
CA VAL A 445 -11.87 13.31 16.35
C VAL A 445 -12.66 14.55 16.78
N ALA A 446 -13.78 14.83 16.11
CA ALA A 446 -14.55 16.06 16.34
C ALA A 446 -15.21 16.11 17.73
N LEU A 447 -15.64 14.96 18.25
CA LEU A 447 -16.31 14.83 19.53
C LEU A 447 -15.35 14.55 20.69
N HIS A 448 -14.06 14.35 20.41
CA HIS A 448 -13.07 13.89 21.39
C HIS A 448 -13.52 12.63 22.15
N LYS A 449 -14.14 11.68 21.42
CA LYS A 449 -14.61 10.40 21.95
C LYS A 449 -13.84 9.25 21.31
N SER A 450 -13.88 8.07 21.93
CA SER A 450 -13.28 6.89 21.31
C SER A 450 -14.10 6.42 20.10
N ALA A 451 -13.43 5.86 19.09
CA ALA A 451 -14.10 5.26 17.94
C ALA A 451 -15.08 4.15 18.35
N LYS A 452 -14.78 3.42 19.43
CA LYS A 452 -15.68 2.40 19.98
C LYS A 452 -17.02 2.98 20.43
N GLU A 453 -16.99 4.07 21.18
CA GLU A 453 -18.21 4.74 21.66
C GLU A 453 -19.01 5.33 20.50
N VAL A 454 -18.32 5.97 19.56
CA VAL A 454 -18.93 6.60 18.39
C VAL A 454 -19.59 5.55 17.48
N TYR A 455 -18.88 4.47 17.18
CA TYR A 455 -19.42 3.38 16.36
C TYR A 455 -20.64 2.72 17.01
N ALA A 456 -20.57 2.45 18.32
CA ALA A 456 -21.70 1.88 19.06
C ALA A 456 -22.93 2.80 18.99
N GLN A 457 -22.74 4.12 19.08
CA GLN A 457 -23.84 5.07 18.93
C GLN A 457 -24.38 5.10 17.50
N LEU A 458 -23.51 5.09 16.49
CA LEU A 458 -23.92 5.06 15.08
C LEU A 458 -24.85 3.87 14.81
N GLN A 459 -24.45 2.68 15.23
CA GLN A 459 -25.24 1.45 15.09
C GLN A 459 -26.60 1.55 15.79
N GLN A 460 -26.68 2.17 16.97
CA GLN A 460 -27.95 2.38 17.68
C GLN A 460 -28.89 3.34 16.96
N VAL A 461 -28.36 4.37 16.31
CA VAL A 461 -29.16 5.35 15.57
C VAL A 461 -29.67 4.72 14.27
N LEU A 462 -28.79 4.05 13.51
CA LEU A 462 -29.15 3.37 12.26
C LEU A 462 -30.15 2.22 12.46
N ALA A 463 -30.17 1.57 13.63
CA ALA A 463 -31.13 0.50 13.93
C ALA A 463 -32.52 1.00 14.34
N LYS A 464 -32.70 2.30 14.60
CA LYS A 464 -33.99 2.91 15.00
C LYS A 464 -34.76 3.51 13.82
N GLU A 465 -34.10 3.72 12.70
CA GLU A 465 -34.69 4.13 11.42
C GLU A 465 -35.03 2.89 10.58
#